data_AF-A0A1G8A8K4-F1
#
_entry.id   AF-A0A1G8A8K4-F1
#
_cell.length_a   1.000
_cell.length_b   1.000
_cell.length_c   1.000
_cell.angle_alpha   90.00
_cell.angle_beta   90.00
_cell.angle_gamma   90.00
#
_symmetry.space_group_name_H-M   'P 1'
#
loop_
_entity.id
_entity.type
_entity.pdbx_description
1 polymer ?
#
loop_
_entity_poly.entity_id
_entity_poly.type
_entity_poly.pdbx_seq_one_letter_code
_entity_poly.pdbx_strand_id
1 'polypeptide(L)'
;MITKYFKRYYEEIRIEKSERWGTCNYYFEADLNGEVIRQIEVYENNKVLKYSEQMMEDEFGFLTDQPIDLIDFKEFEINKNDFEYQWHR
;
A
#
# COMPACT_ATOMS: atom_id res chain seq x y z
N MET A 1 -0.32 6.74 -18.58
CA MET A 1 0.70 5.87 -17.98
C MET A 1 0.06 4.50 -17.78
N ILE A 2 0.76 3.39 -18.05
CA ILE A 2 0.25 2.04 -17.78
C ILE A 2 0.71 1.69 -16.37
N THR A 3 -0.22 1.32 -15.50
CA THR A 3 0.06 0.94 -14.10
C THR A 3 -0.51 -0.42 -13.77
N LYS A 4 0.10 -1.08 -12.80
CA LYS A 4 -0.36 -2.33 -12.19
C LYS A 4 -0.78 -2.08 -10.76
N TYR A 5 -1.69 -2.91 -10.27
CA TYR A 5 -2.28 -2.76 -8.96
C TYR A 5 -2.10 -4.05 -8.18
N PHE A 6 -1.74 -3.94 -6.90
CA PHE A 6 -1.45 -5.09 -6.06
C PHE A 6 -2.13 -4.97 -4.71
N LYS A 7 -2.48 -6.11 -4.12
CA LYS A 7 -2.90 -6.22 -2.73
C LYS A 7 -2.16 -7.36 -2.04
N ARG A 8 -1.39 -7.04 -1.01
CA ARG A 8 -0.62 -8.03 -0.26
C ARG A 8 -0.90 -7.93 1.23
N TYR A 9 -1.22 -9.07 1.85
CA TYR A 9 -1.34 -9.17 3.30
C TYR A 9 0.05 -9.25 3.94
N TYR A 10 0.23 -8.53 5.03
CA TYR A 10 1.45 -8.50 5.82
C TYR A 10 1.10 -8.83 7.27
N GLU A 11 1.63 -9.95 7.75
CA GLU A 11 1.27 -10.54 9.05
C GLU A 11 1.97 -9.89 10.26
N GLU A 12 2.95 -9.02 10.01
CA GLU A 12 3.65 -8.32 11.08
C GLU A 12 2.70 -7.33 11.78
N ILE A 13 2.72 -7.37 13.12
CA ILE A 13 1.87 -6.51 13.94
C ILE A 13 2.54 -5.15 14.10
N ARG A 14 1.86 -4.10 13.64
CA ARG A 14 2.25 -2.74 13.96
C ARG A 14 1.72 -2.33 15.32
N ILE A 15 2.62 -1.79 16.14
CA ILE A 15 2.29 -1.08 17.38
C ILE A 15 2.78 0.35 17.21
N GLU A 16 1.85 1.30 17.21
CA GLU A 16 2.15 2.71 17.06
C GLU A 16 2.02 3.39 18.43
N LYS A 17 3.12 3.93 18.95
CA LYS A 17 3.24 4.47 20.31
C LYS A 17 2.83 3.45 21.38
N SER A 18 1.56 3.38 21.73
CA SER A 18 1.00 2.39 22.68
C SER A 18 -0.30 1.76 22.19
N GLU A 19 -0.68 2.03 20.94
CA GLU A 19 -1.86 1.47 20.30
C GLU A 19 -1.43 0.33 19.37
N ARG A 20 -2.03 -0.86 19.56
CA ARG A 20 -1.85 -1.97 18.63
C ARG A 20 -2.72 -1.72 17.40
N TRP A 21 -2.08 -1.48 16.26
CA TRP A 21 -2.77 -1.36 14.97
C TRP A 21 -3.06 -2.71 14.34
N GLY A 22 -2.19 -3.70 14.62
CA GLY A 22 -2.36 -5.07 14.14
C GLY A 22 -1.69 -5.29 12.80
N THR A 23 -2.14 -6.33 12.09
CA THR A 23 -1.61 -6.70 10.77
C THR A 23 -2.13 -5.75 9.69
N CYS A 24 -1.51 -5.78 8.51
CA CYS A 24 -1.78 -4.82 7.44
C CYS A 24 -2.17 -5.51 6.13
N ASN A 25 -3.09 -4.90 5.39
CA ASN A 25 -3.23 -5.12 3.96
C ASN A 25 -2.64 -3.92 3.22
N TYR A 26 -1.55 -4.16 2.49
CA TYR A 26 -0.98 -3.17 1.57
C TYR A 26 -1.73 -3.20 0.24
N TYR A 27 -1.93 -2.01 -0.33
CA TYR A 27 -2.34 -1.82 -1.70
C TYR A 27 -1.33 -0.92 -2.39
N PHE A 28 -0.88 -1.33 -3.58
CA PHE A 28 0.07 -0.54 -4.37
C PHE A 28 -0.49 -0.29 -5.76
N GLU A 29 -0.34 0.93 -6.25
CA GLU A 29 -0.28 1.23 -7.68
C GLU A 29 1.18 1.43 -8.04
N ALA A 30 1.68 0.63 -8.98
CA ALA A 30 3.06 0.73 -9.45
C ALA A 30 3.15 0.86 -10.98
N ASP A 31 4.24 1.46 -11.44
CA ASP A 31 4.56 1.51 -12.87
C ASP A 31 5.08 0.15 -13.40
N LEU A 32 5.55 0.13 -14.65
CA LEU A 32 6.08 -1.11 -15.27
C LEU A 32 7.49 -1.48 -14.82
N ASN A 33 8.16 -0.62 -14.03
CA ASN A 33 9.45 -0.89 -13.41
C ASN A 33 9.31 -1.33 -11.94
N GLY A 34 8.09 -1.27 -11.39
CA GLY A 34 7.82 -1.58 -9.99
C GLY A 34 7.86 -0.37 -9.07
N GLU A 35 8.06 0.84 -9.60
CA GLU A 35 8.05 2.07 -8.81
C GLU A 35 6.64 2.34 -8.30
N VAL A 36 6.49 2.51 -6.98
CA VAL A 36 5.18 2.72 -6.32
C VAL A 36 4.77 4.19 -6.44
N ILE A 37 3.63 4.43 -7.08
CA ILE A 37 3.07 5.77 -7.34
C ILE A 37 2.02 6.13 -6.26
N ARG A 38 1.23 5.14 -5.83
CA ARG A 38 0.27 5.28 -4.72
C ARG A 38 0.33 4.04 -3.83
N GLN A 39 0.15 4.27 -2.54
CA GLN A 39 0.16 3.25 -1.50
C GLN A 39 -1.00 3.44 -0.54
N ILE A 40 -1.63 2.35 -0.13
CA ILE A 40 -2.61 2.31 0.96
C ILE A 40 -2.19 1.23 1.94
N GLU A 41 -2.25 1.53 3.22
CA GLU A 41 -2.06 0.58 4.31
C GLU A 41 -3.35 0.50 5.11
N VAL A 42 -4.00 -0.66 5.12
CA VAL A 42 -5.22 -0.89 5.90
C VAL A 42 -4.91 -1.84 7.04
N TYR A 43 -4.90 -1.31 8.26
CA TYR A 43 -4.58 -2.05 9.48
C TYR A 43 -5.81 -2.74 10.10
N GLU A 44 -5.57 -3.78 10.90
CA GLU A 44 -6.61 -4.56 11.61
C GLU A 44 -7.54 -3.69 12.46
N ASN A 45 -7.02 -2.65 13.10
CA ASN A 45 -7.81 -1.69 13.89
C ASN A 45 -8.56 -0.64 13.03
N ASN A 46 -8.59 -0.79 11.71
CA ASN A 46 -9.18 0.11 10.72
C ASN A 46 -8.45 1.46 10.55
N LYS A 47 -7.23 1.61 11.07
CA LYS A 47 -6.37 2.74 10.67
C LYS A 47 -5.99 2.58 9.21
N VAL A 48 -6.03 3.69 8.47
CA VAL A 48 -5.68 3.72 7.04
C VAL A 48 -4.65 4.80 6.81
N LEU A 49 -3.52 4.43 6.24
CA LEU A 49 -2.52 5.37 5.73
C LEU A 49 -2.58 5.37 4.20
N LYS A 50 -2.37 6.54 3.60
CA LYS A 50 -2.36 6.71 2.14
C LYS A 50 -1.22 7.63 1.76
N TYR A 51 -0.42 7.18 0.80
CA TYR A 51 0.69 7.97 0.29
C TYR A 51 0.66 8.04 -1.24
N SER A 52 1.16 9.15 -1.77
CA SER A 52 1.35 9.38 -3.20
C SER A 52 2.47 10.40 -3.41
N GLU A 53 2.83 10.68 -4.65
CA GLU A 53 3.76 11.77 -4.99
C GLU A 53 3.33 13.15 -4.44
N GLN A 54 2.03 13.35 -4.17
CA GLN A 54 1.52 14.60 -3.58
C GLN A 54 1.53 14.59 -2.04
N MET A 55 1.60 13.41 -1.42
CA MET A 55 1.63 13.22 0.03
C MET A 55 2.55 12.04 0.33
N MET A 56 3.86 12.32 0.30
CA MET A 56 4.89 11.29 0.36
C MET A 56 5.14 10.76 1.76
N GLU A 57 4.87 11.53 2.81
CA GLU A 57 5.14 11.13 4.20
C GLU A 57 4.26 11.88 5.19
N ASP A 58 4.10 11.32 6.38
CA ASP A 58 3.52 11.95 7.57
C ASP A 58 4.20 11.42 8.85
N GLU A 59 3.62 11.67 10.03
CA GLU A 59 4.19 11.20 11.30
C GLU A 59 4.19 9.66 11.47
N PHE A 60 3.47 8.93 10.61
CA PHE A 60 3.27 7.49 10.67
C PHE A 60 4.02 6.72 9.57
N GLY A 61 4.59 7.38 8.57
CA GLY A 61 5.34 6.66 7.55
C GLY A 61 5.50 7.44 6.25
N PHE A 62 5.78 6.70 5.18
CA PHE A 62 6.12 7.26 3.88
C PHE A 62 5.71 6.33 2.72
N LEU A 63 5.60 6.92 1.54
CA LEU A 63 5.46 6.23 0.27
C LEU A 63 6.68 5.35 0.05
N THR A 64 6.47 4.07 -0.23
CA THR A 64 7.54 3.11 -0.52
C THR A 64 8.55 3.72 -1.50
N ASP A 65 9.82 3.76 -1.08
CA ASP A 65 10.92 4.41 -1.79
C ASP A 65 11.79 3.43 -2.58
N GLN A 66 11.40 2.15 -2.63
CA GLN A 66 12.07 1.09 -3.39
C GLN A 66 11.07 0.40 -4.32
N PRO A 67 11.45 0.06 -5.56
CA PRO A 67 10.57 -0.65 -6.46
C PRO A 67 10.19 -2.03 -5.91
N ILE A 68 8.94 -2.43 -6.15
CA ILE A 68 8.50 -3.80 -5.89
C ILE A 68 8.92 -4.73 -7.03
N ASP A 69 9.31 -5.95 -6.68
CA ASP A 69 9.60 -6.98 -7.70
C ASP A 69 8.28 -7.44 -8.33
N LEU A 70 8.06 -7.07 -9.60
CA LEU A 70 6.83 -7.39 -10.34
C LEU A 70 6.65 -8.89 -10.61
N ILE A 71 7.72 -9.69 -10.54
CA ILE A 71 7.63 -11.16 -10.68
C ILE A 71 7.08 -11.74 -9.38
N ASP A 72 7.64 -11.34 -8.25
CA ASP A 72 7.19 -11.79 -6.92
C ASP A 72 5.79 -11.27 -6.61
N PHE A 73 5.46 -10.06 -7.06
CA PHE A 73 4.16 -9.45 -6.79
C PHE A 73 3.03 -9.93 -7.70
N LYS A 74 3.33 -10.71 -8.74
CA LYS A 74 2.36 -11.12 -9.78
C LYS A 74 1.13 -11.84 -9.22
N GLU A 75 1.30 -12.68 -8.20
CA GLU A 75 0.18 -13.42 -7.59
C GLU A 75 -0.76 -12.53 -6.75
N PHE A 76 -0.30 -11.33 -6.38
CA PHE A 76 -1.04 -10.34 -5.60
C PHE A 76 -1.72 -9.28 -6.48
N GLU A 77 -1.69 -9.44 -7.80
CA GLU A 77 -2.27 -8.46 -8.73
C GLU A 77 -3.79 -8.38 -8.56
N ILE A 78 -4.30 -7.15 -8.47
CA ILE A 78 -5.72 -6.82 -8.41
C ILE A 78 -6.07 -5.92 -9.59
N ASN A 79 -7.37 -5.73 -9.84
CA ASN A 79 -7.78 -4.78 -10.86
C ASN A 79 -7.77 -3.33 -10.33
N LYS A 80 -7.72 -2.37 -11.25
CA LYS A 80 -7.76 -0.94 -10.93
C LYS A 80 -8.97 -0.56 -10.06
N ASN A 81 -10.15 -1.09 -10.35
CA ASN A 81 -11.38 -0.70 -9.65
C ASN A 81 -11.31 -1.08 -8.17
N ASP A 82 -10.71 -2.22 -7.83
CA ASP A 82 -10.53 -2.65 -6.44
C ASP A 82 -9.59 -1.69 -5.69
N PHE A 83 -8.51 -1.25 -6.34
CA PHE A 83 -7.60 -0.25 -5.76
C PHE A 83 -8.30 1.09 -5.56
N GLU A 84 -8.95 1.63 -6.60
CA GLU A 84 -9.62 2.94 -6.53
C GLU A 84 -10.77 2.94 -5.52
N TYR A 85 -11.47 1.81 -5.38
CA TYR A 85 -12.48 1.65 -4.34
C TYR A 85 -11.87 1.86 -2.95
N GLN A 86 -10.72 1.25 -2.64
CA GLN A 86 -10.04 1.48 -1.35
C GLN A 86 -9.47 2.91 -1.25
N TRP A 87 -8.97 3.47 -2.35
CA TRP A 87 -8.42 4.82 -2.38
C TRP A 87 -9.47 5.88 -2.03
N HIS A 88 -10.74 5.68 -2.37
CA HIS A 88 -11.83 6.62 -2.10
C HIS A 88 -12.64 6.34 -0.82
N ARG A 89 -12.32 5.28 -0.07
CA ARG A 89 -12.88 5.06 1.28
C ARG A 89 -12.27 6.01 2.30
#